data_AF-A0A1I8NJW2-F1
#
_entry.id   AF-A0A1I8NJW2-F1
#
_cell.length_a   1.000
_cell.length_b   1.000
_cell.length_c   1.000
_cell.angle_alpha   90.00
_cell.angle_beta   90.00
_cell.angle_gamma   90.00
#
_symmetry.space_group_name_H-M   'P 1'
#
loop_
_entity.id
_entity.type
_entity.pdbx_description
1 polymer ?
#
loop_
_entity_poly.entity_id
_entity_poly.type
_entity_poly.pdbx_seq_one_letter_code
_entity_poly.pdbx_strand_id
1 'polypeptide(L)'
;MSVDNNTNNNSNSSVPSVVPQWIEANLFEEPLKLVEKDFEEILDFKVAGALAPGENYATVMLKAEFVIKLKGYSTATSVMAAVLCDPTENASIDNFVGESDAGLAFKRQMYSNPRYRKHLEAILPWLYYRGLLDF
;
A
#
# COMPACT_ATOMS: atom_id res chain seq x y z
N MET A 1 -24.53 -12.49 -4.07
CA MET A 1 -25.09 -11.37 -4.87
C MET A 1 -25.13 -10.17 -3.96
N SER A 2 -24.41 -9.07 -4.15
CA SER A 2 -23.37 -8.68 -5.10
C SER A 2 -22.57 -7.59 -4.36
N VAL A 3 -21.26 -7.53 -4.56
CA VAL A 3 -20.49 -6.32 -4.25
C VAL A 3 -19.71 -5.99 -5.51
N ASP A 4 -20.32 -5.14 -6.31
CA ASP A 4 -19.71 -4.50 -7.46
C ASP A 4 -18.78 -3.41 -6.94
N ASN A 5 -17.46 -3.62 -7.05
CA ASN A 5 -16.48 -2.55 -6.97
C ASN A 5 -15.62 -2.59 -8.24
N ASN A 6 -16.25 -2.19 -9.35
CA ASN A 6 -15.54 -1.75 -10.54
C ASN A 6 -15.73 -0.23 -10.66
N THR A 7 -14.83 0.55 -10.07
CA THR A 7 -14.75 1.98 -10.33
C THR A 7 -14.03 2.20 -11.65
N ASN A 8 -14.75 1.95 -12.74
CA ASN A 8 -14.40 2.40 -14.09
C ASN A 8 -14.42 3.93 -14.14
N ASN A 9 -13.27 4.58 -13.93
CA ASN A 9 -13.08 5.96 -14.35
C ASN A 9 -12.51 5.98 -15.77
N ASN A 10 -13.34 5.60 -16.75
CA ASN A 10 -13.02 5.85 -18.16
C ASN A 10 -13.74 7.14 -18.57
N SER A 11 -13.10 8.28 -18.31
CA SER A 11 -13.52 9.55 -18.88
C SER A 11 -13.25 9.51 -20.39
N ASN A 12 -14.32 9.59 -21.18
CA ASN A 12 -14.29 9.72 -22.63
C ASN A 12 -13.32 10.83 -23.06
N SER A 13 -12.13 10.45 -23.50
CA SER A 13 -11.19 11.31 -24.20
C SER A 13 -10.99 10.74 -25.59
N SER A 14 -11.26 11.53 -26.62
CA SER A 14 -11.24 11.17 -28.04
C SER A 14 -9.82 11.02 -28.61
N VAL A 15 -8.87 10.58 -27.79
CA VAL A 15 -7.48 10.35 -28.18
C VAL A 15 -7.21 8.85 -28.00
N PRO A 16 -6.73 8.13 -29.03
CA PRO A 16 -6.34 6.74 -28.85
C PRO A 16 -5.25 6.67 -27.78
N SER A 17 -5.55 5.99 -26.68
CA SER A 17 -4.60 5.75 -25.60
C SER A 17 -3.38 5.02 -26.17
N VAL A 18 -2.18 5.60 -25.98
CA VAL A 18 -0.90 4.96 -26.30
C VAL A 18 -0.70 3.70 -25.44
N VAL A 19 -1.39 3.62 -24.31
CA VAL A 19 -1.39 2.48 -23.40
C VAL A 19 -2.42 1.44 -23.87
N PRO A 20 -2.00 0.20 -24.17
CA PRO A 20 -2.93 -0.90 -24.45
C PRO A 20 -3.80 -1.23 -23.24
N GLN A 21 -5.08 -1.53 -23.51
CA GLN A 21 -6.08 -1.79 -22.46
C GLN A 21 -5.82 -3.02 -21.60
N TRP A 22 -5.04 -3.99 -22.10
CA TRP A 22 -4.69 -5.21 -21.36
C TRP A 22 -3.57 -5.00 -20.33
N ILE A 23 -2.93 -3.82 -20.31
CA ILE A 23 -1.91 -3.49 -19.32
C ILE A 23 -2.59 -3.12 -18.00
N GLU A 24 -2.55 -4.05 -17.06
CA GLU A 24 -3.15 -3.92 -15.72
C GLU A 24 -2.10 -4.17 -14.63
N ALA A 25 -2.36 -3.69 -13.41
CA ALA A 25 -1.43 -3.77 -12.28
C ALA A 25 -1.08 -5.23 -11.89
N ASN A 26 -2.04 -6.14 -11.99
CA ASN A 26 -1.92 -7.56 -11.64
C ASN A 26 -0.80 -8.28 -12.41
N LEU A 27 -0.51 -7.85 -13.65
CA LEU A 27 0.56 -8.42 -14.48
C LEU A 27 1.94 -8.23 -13.85
N PHE A 28 2.10 -7.23 -12.98
CA PHE A 28 3.38 -6.87 -12.39
C PHE A 28 3.60 -7.46 -11.00
N GLU A 29 2.62 -8.13 -10.40
CA GLU A 29 2.77 -8.68 -9.05
C GLU A 29 3.91 -9.69 -8.92
N GLU A 30 4.02 -10.64 -9.85
CA GLU A 30 5.10 -11.64 -9.83
C GLU A 30 6.48 -10.99 -10.02
N PRO A 31 6.69 -10.13 -11.04
CA PRO A 31 7.92 -9.36 -11.14
C PRO A 31 8.24 -8.54 -9.89
N LEU A 32 7.26 -7.87 -9.29
CA LEU A 32 7.46 -7.05 -8.10
C LEU A 32 7.86 -7.91 -6.88
N LYS A 33 7.31 -9.11 -6.72
CA LYS A 33 7.72 -10.08 -5.70
C LYS A 33 9.18 -10.53 -5.86
N LEU A 34 9.68 -10.58 -7.10
CA LEU A 34 11.07 -10.92 -7.39
C LEU A 34 12.03 -9.77 -7.12
N VAL A 35 11.60 -8.53 -7.37
CA VAL A 35 12.42 -7.33 -7.15
C VAL A 35 12.47 -6.94 -5.68
N GLU A 36 11.32 -6.97 -5.00
CA GLU A 36 11.19 -6.60 -3.60
C GLU A 36 10.57 -7.77 -2.80
N LYS A 37 11.42 -8.46 -2.04
CA LYS A 37 11.04 -9.62 -1.24
C LYS A 37 9.92 -9.34 -0.23
N ASP A 38 9.82 -8.09 0.23
CA ASP A 38 8.85 -7.66 1.23
C ASP A 38 7.57 -7.12 0.58
N PHE A 39 7.41 -7.23 -0.74
CA PHE A 39 6.18 -6.86 -1.45
C PHE A 39 4.95 -7.53 -0.81
N GLU A 40 3.92 -6.74 -0.57
CA GLU A 40 2.63 -7.18 -0.06
C GLU A 40 1.53 -6.94 -1.08
N GLU A 41 1.41 -5.72 -1.59
CA GLU A 41 0.28 -5.28 -2.41
C GLU A 41 0.65 -4.06 -3.27
N ILE A 42 -0.01 -3.88 -4.42
CA ILE A 42 0.03 -2.63 -5.20
C ILE A 42 -1.14 -1.74 -4.74
N LEU A 43 -0.84 -0.55 -4.24
CA LEU A 43 -1.84 0.42 -3.78
C LEU A 43 -2.29 1.38 -4.88
N ASP A 44 -1.35 1.80 -5.74
CA ASP A 44 -1.62 2.66 -6.89
C ASP A 44 -0.77 2.22 -8.07
N PHE A 45 -1.35 2.30 -9.26
CA PHE A 45 -0.71 1.93 -10.51
C PHE A 45 -1.04 2.97 -11.58
N LYS A 46 0.01 3.58 -12.13
CA LYS A 46 -0.09 4.55 -13.22
C LYS A 46 0.78 4.11 -14.36
N VAL A 47 0.24 4.19 -15.58
CA VAL A 47 0.98 3.84 -16.79
C VAL A 47 0.75 4.89 -17.85
N ALA A 48 1.84 5.30 -18.50
CA ALA A 48 1.81 6.30 -19.57
C ALA A 48 2.85 5.97 -20.65
N GLY A 49 2.74 6.61 -21.82
CA GLY A 49 3.78 6.54 -22.83
C GLY A 49 5.10 7.12 -22.31
N ALA A 50 6.20 6.41 -22.51
CA ALA A 50 7.53 6.83 -22.04
C ALA A 50 8.22 7.84 -22.98
N LEU A 51 7.74 7.95 -24.23
CA LEU A 51 8.35 8.74 -25.30
C LEU A 51 7.40 9.83 -25.80
N ALA A 52 7.96 10.85 -26.45
CA ALA A 52 7.18 11.95 -27.01
C ALA A 52 6.30 11.48 -28.18
N PRO A 53 5.19 12.19 -28.47
CA PRO A 53 4.36 11.90 -29.63
C PRO A 53 5.18 11.94 -30.92
N GLY A 54 5.16 10.85 -31.68
CA GLY A 54 5.90 10.73 -32.93
C GLY A 54 7.28 10.07 -32.82
N GLU A 55 7.73 9.57 -31.65
CA GLU A 55 8.97 8.78 -31.55
C GLU A 55 8.75 7.26 -31.58
N ASN A 56 7.49 6.79 -31.53
CA ASN A 56 7.11 5.38 -31.42
C ASN A 56 6.96 4.65 -32.77
N TYR A 57 7.92 4.78 -33.68
CA TYR A 57 7.81 4.20 -35.04
C TYR A 57 8.01 2.68 -35.11
N ALA A 58 8.70 2.08 -34.13
CA ALA A 58 9.04 0.66 -34.14
C ALA A 58 8.59 -0.11 -32.88
N THR A 59 8.41 0.57 -31.74
CA THR A 59 8.07 -0.07 -30.47
C THR A 59 7.31 0.91 -29.57
N VAL A 60 6.33 0.41 -28.83
CA VAL A 60 5.63 1.17 -27.78
C VAL A 60 6.42 1.02 -26.48
N MET A 61 6.95 2.13 -25.96
CA MET A 61 7.58 2.17 -24.64
C MET A 61 6.61 2.76 -23.62
N LEU A 62 6.43 2.07 -22.50
CA LEU A 62 5.56 2.49 -21.40
C LEU A 62 6.39 2.76 -20.15
N LYS A 63 6.02 3.82 -19.44
CA LYS A 63 6.48 4.11 -18.09
C LYS A 63 5.39 3.67 -17.12
N ALA A 64 5.70 2.70 -16.28
CA ALA A 64 4.84 2.24 -15.20
C ALA A 64 5.36 2.76 -13.85
N GLU A 65 4.48 3.42 -13.10
CA GLU A 65 4.71 3.90 -11.75
C GLU A 65 3.83 3.11 -10.79
N PHE A 66 4.43 2.61 -9.71
CA PHE A 66 3.77 1.79 -8.72
C PHE A 66 3.95 2.42 -7.35
N VAL A 67 2.87 2.49 -6.58
CA VAL A 67 2.94 2.65 -5.12
C VAL A 67 2.68 1.27 -4.54
N ILE A 68 3.68 0.70 -3.88
CA ILE A 68 3.60 -0.66 -3.32
C ILE A 68 3.60 -0.61 -1.80
N LYS A 69 2.83 -1.50 -1.19
CA LYS A 69 2.84 -1.75 0.25
C LYS A 69 3.85 -2.85 0.56
N LEU A 70 4.69 -2.64 1.56
CA LEU A 70 5.62 -3.66 2.03
C LEU A 70 5.19 -4.23 3.39
N LYS A 71 5.46 -5.53 3.57
CA LYS A 71 5.16 -6.29 4.80
C LYS A 71 5.78 -5.70 6.05
N GLY A 72 6.95 -5.06 5.92
CA GLY A 72 7.64 -4.41 7.02
C GLY A 72 6.81 -3.28 7.65
N TYR A 73 6.14 -2.47 6.82
CA TYR A 73 5.27 -1.39 7.29
C TYR A 73 4.02 -1.96 7.98
N SER A 74 3.36 -2.95 7.36
CA SER A 74 2.18 -3.61 7.93
C SER A 74 2.49 -4.28 9.26
N THR A 75 3.63 -4.97 9.37
CA THR A 75 4.02 -5.70 10.59
C THR A 75 4.34 -4.74 11.73
N ALA A 76 5.02 -3.63 11.45
CA ALA A 76 5.35 -2.61 12.45
C ALA A 76 4.11 -1.85 12.96
N THR A 77 3.12 -1.64 12.10
CA THR A 77 1.90 -0.89 12.47
C THR A 77 0.82 -1.77 13.09
N SER A 78 0.65 -3.02 12.61
CA SER A 78 -0.40 -3.92 13.10
C SER A 78 0.10 -4.93 14.14
N VAL A 79 0.93 -5.90 13.73
CA VAL A 79 1.34 -7.03 14.56
C VAL A 79 2.12 -6.57 15.78
N MET A 80 3.08 -5.66 15.60
CA MET A 80 3.85 -5.13 16.72
C MET A 80 2.97 -4.35 17.70
N ALA A 81 2.00 -3.59 17.19
CA ALA A 81 1.05 -2.88 18.05
C ALA A 81 0.20 -3.87 18.87
N ALA A 82 -0.28 -4.96 18.23
CA ALA A 82 -1.08 -5.99 18.88
C ALA A 82 -0.30 -6.77 19.95
N VAL A 83 0.93 -7.18 19.64
CA VAL A 83 1.79 -7.95 20.57
C VAL A 83 2.22 -7.11 21.78
N LEU A 84 2.44 -5.81 21.58
CA LEU A 84 2.86 -4.90 22.65
C LEU A 84 1.67 -4.24 23.36
N CYS A 85 0.44 -4.59 23.01
CA CYS A 85 -0.74 -4.13 23.71
C CYS A 85 -0.77 -4.76 25.10
N ASP A 86 -0.81 -3.92 26.14
CA ASP A 86 -0.96 -4.43 27.50
C ASP A 86 -2.37 -5.06 27.64
N PRO A 87 -2.48 -6.25 28.27
CA PRO A 87 -3.75 -6.93 28.43
C PRO A 87 -4.68 -6.05 29.28
N THR A 88 -5.69 -5.50 28.63
CA THR A 88 -6.74 -4.67 29.23
C THR A 88 -8.08 -5.35 28.92
N GLU A 89 -9.10 -5.23 29.76
CA GLU A 89 -10.42 -5.84 29.52
C GLU A 89 -11.06 -5.44 28.17
N ASN A 90 -10.62 -4.31 27.59
CA ASN A 90 -11.06 -3.82 26.28
C ASN A 90 -10.21 -4.32 25.09
N ALA A 91 -9.22 -5.18 25.32
CA ALA A 91 -8.39 -5.77 24.27
C ALA A 91 -9.15 -6.87 23.52
N SER A 92 -10.21 -6.47 22.81
CA SER A 92 -10.96 -7.34 21.89
C SER A 92 -10.50 -7.09 20.46
N ILE A 93 -10.54 -8.14 19.63
CA ILE A 93 -10.30 -8.02 18.18
C ILE A 93 -11.32 -7.04 17.57
N ASP A 94 -12.52 -6.96 18.12
CA ASP A 94 -13.57 -6.01 17.71
C ASP A 94 -13.16 -4.55 17.92
N ASN A 95 -12.46 -4.23 19.01
CA ASN A 95 -11.94 -2.88 19.26
C ASN A 95 -10.66 -2.59 18.46
N PHE A 96 -9.89 -3.63 18.12
CA PHE A 96 -8.69 -3.50 17.29
C PHE A 96 -9.02 -3.20 15.82
N VAL A 97 -9.97 -3.94 15.26
CA VAL A 97 -10.40 -3.80 13.85
C VAL A 97 -11.49 -2.74 13.70
N GLY A 98 -12.33 -2.55 14.73
CA GLY A 98 -13.46 -1.64 14.69
C GLY A 98 -13.09 -0.16 14.56
N GLU A 99 -13.96 0.58 13.88
CA GLU A 99 -13.94 2.05 13.77
C GLU A 99 -14.88 2.71 14.79
N SER A 100 -15.32 1.98 15.80
CA SER A 100 -16.13 2.55 16.90
C SER A 100 -15.30 3.54 17.72
N ASP A 101 -15.98 4.47 18.41
CA ASP A 101 -15.31 5.43 19.31
C ASP A 101 -14.46 4.72 20.39
N ALA A 102 -14.90 3.55 20.85
CA ALA A 102 -14.14 2.68 21.75
C ALA A 102 -12.89 2.10 21.09
N GLY A 103 -12.97 1.68 19.82
CA GLY A 103 -11.82 1.20 19.05
C GLY A 103 -10.78 2.28 18.76
N LEU A 104 -11.22 3.53 18.51
CA LEU A 104 -10.32 4.68 18.36
C LEU A 104 -9.61 5.04 19.66
N ALA A 105 -10.30 5.02 20.79
CA ALA A 105 -9.70 5.22 22.11
C ALA A 105 -8.67 4.11 22.42
N PHE A 106 -8.99 2.86 22.09
CA PHE A 106 -8.09 1.72 22.23
C PHE A 106 -6.84 1.86 21.33
N LYS A 107 -6.99 2.24 20.05
CA LYS A 107 -5.87 2.53 19.15
C LYS A 107 -4.96 3.64 19.69
N ARG A 108 -5.52 4.72 20.23
CA ARG A 108 -4.74 5.79 20.89
C ARG A 108 -3.95 5.27 22.09
N GLN A 109 -4.56 4.42 22.91
CA GLN A 109 -3.88 3.78 24.05
C GLN A 109 -2.77 2.83 23.58
N MET A 110 -3.00 2.07 22.52
CA MET A 110 -2.05 1.14 21.91
C MET A 110 -0.79 1.85 21.39
N TYR A 111 -0.96 2.92 20.61
CA TYR A 111 0.16 3.66 20.02
C TYR A 111 0.86 4.62 21.01
N SER A 112 0.22 4.97 22.13
CA SER A 112 0.83 5.81 23.17
C SER A 112 1.71 5.02 24.15
N ASN A 113 1.68 3.69 24.11
CA ASN A 113 2.45 2.85 25.02
C ASN A 113 3.97 3.10 24.88
N PRO A 114 4.69 3.40 25.99
CA PRO A 114 6.15 3.55 25.98
C PRO A 114 6.89 2.34 25.41
N ARG A 115 6.34 1.13 25.54
CA ARG A 115 6.92 -0.10 24.97
C ARG A 115 6.84 -0.10 23.45
N TYR A 116 5.68 0.22 22.89
CA TYR A 116 5.49 0.39 21.46
C TYR A 116 6.44 1.44 20.90
N ARG A 117 6.54 2.59 21.57
CA ARG A 117 7.42 3.69 21.15
C ARG A 117 8.88 3.27 21.08
N LYS A 118 9.41 2.58 22.10
CA LYS A 118 10.80 2.10 22.11
C LYS A 118 11.10 1.13 20.97
N HIS A 119 10.19 0.20 20.68
CA HIS A 119 10.37 -0.74 19.58
C HIS A 119 10.21 -0.06 18.21
N LEU A 120 9.27 0.87 18.09
CA LEU A 120 9.12 1.67 16.88
C LEU A 120 10.35 2.54 16.62
N GLU A 121 10.92 3.20 17.63
CA GLU A 121 12.16 3.98 17.51
C GLU A 121 13.35 3.17 17.00
N ALA A 122 13.43 1.88 17.33
CA ALA A 122 14.47 1.00 16.80
C ALA A 122 14.24 0.60 15.33
N ILE A 123 12.97 0.48 14.92
CA ILE A 123 12.57 0.04 13.56
C ILE A 123 12.42 1.24 12.61
N LEU A 124 12.20 2.44 13.14
CA LEU A 124 11.98 3.66 12.36
C LEU A 124 13.15 3.98 11.41
N PRO A 125 14.44 3.86 11.82
CA PRO A 125 15.54 4.03 10.89
C PRO A 125 15.50 3.01 9.74
N TRP A 126 15.16 1.76 10.04
CA TRP A 126 15.06 0.71 9.01
C TRP A 126 13.92 1.00 8.02
N LEU A 127 12.77 1.48 8.50
CA LEU A 127 11.66 1.91 7.64
C LEU A 127 12.06 3.12 6.80
N TYR A 128 12.72 4.11 7.40
CA TYR A 128 13.15 5.33 6.73
C TYR A 128 14.18 5.06 5.64
N TYR A 129 15.20 4.23 5.89
CA TYR A 129 16.21 3.89 4.89
C TYR A 129 15.64 3.10 3.69
N ARG A 130 14.46 2.50 3.84
CA ARG A 130 13.73 1.85 2.74
C ARG A 130 12.77 2.77 2.00
N GLY A 131 12.68 4.05 2.38
CA GLY A 131 11.72 5.00 1.80
C GLY A 131 10.26 4.66 2.13
N LEU A 132 10.01 3.82 3.15
CA LEU A 132 8.65 3.38 3.52
C LEU A 132 7.80 4.46 4.17
N LEU A 133 8.39 5.62 4.49
CA LEU A 133 7.74 6.76 5.14
C LEU A 133 7.65 7.99 4.22
N ASP A 134 8.11 7.88 2.98
CA ASP A 134 8.02 8.95 1.98
C ASP A 134 6.72 8.73 1.19
N PHE A 135 5.64 9.40 1.58
CA PHE A 135 4.30 9.31 0.99
C PHE A 135 3.79 10.66 0.50
#